data_AF-A0A261PZP5-F1
#
_entry.id   AF-A0A261PZP5-F1
#
_cell.length_a   1.000
_cell.length_b   1.000
_cell.length_c   1.000
_cell.angle_alpha   90.00
_cell.angle_beta   90.00
_cell.angle_gamma   90.00
#
_symmetry.space_group_name_H-M   'P 1'
#
loop_
_entity.id
_entity.type
_entity.pdbx_description
1 polymer ?
#
loop_
_entity_poly.entity_id
_entity_poly.type
_entity_poly.pdbx_seq_one_letter_code
_entity_poly.pdbx_strand_id
1 'polypeptide(L)'
;MVFFQVISRLPLTVLYWFSDFLFVLIYYVFGYRKQVVLGNLAAAFPEKSEAERQAIAKKFFRNFCDLMVETVKSLTISRESIARRMKLENSEVLHSLIHQKKRCL
;
A
#
# COMPACT_ATOMS: atom_id res chain seq x y z
N MET A 1 -11.41 -2.66 -19.95
CA MET A 1 -10.45 -1.64 -19.45
C MET A 1 -11.07 -0.27 -19.11
N VAL A 2 -12.30 0.05 -19.53
CA VAL A 2 -12.95 1.36 -19.24
C VAL A 2 -13.34 1.55 -17.77
N PHE A 3 -13.75 0.47 -17.08
CA PHE A 3 -14.20 0.51 -15.68
C PHE A 3 -13.16 1.11 -14.72
N PHE A 4 -11.91 0.64 -14.77
CA PHE A 4 -10.84 1.17 -13.93
C PHE A 4 -10.50 2.63 -14.22
N GLN A 5 -10.67 3.09 -15.47
CA GLN A 5 -10.43 4.48 -15.84
C GLN A 5 -11.49 5.44 -15.31
N VAL A 6 -12.72 4.96 -15.12
CA VAL A 6 -13.79 5.76 -14.48
C VAL A 6 -13.52 5.84 -12.98
N ILE A 7 -13.20 4.71 -12.34
CA ILE A 7 -12.89 4.65 -10.90
C ILE A 7 -11.66 5.49 -10.57
N SER A 8 -10.62 5.44 -11.38
CA SER A 8 -9.38 6.19 -11.13
C SER A 8 -9.61 7.71 -11.12
N ARG A 9 -10.63 8.22 -11.81
CA ARG A 9 -10.97 9.66 -11.83
C ARG A 9 -11.66 10.14 -10.54
N LEU A 10 -12.17 9.23 -9.71
CA LEU A 10 -12.83 9.59 -8.46
C LEU A 10 -11.87 10.33 -7.49
N PRO A 11 -12.40 11.19 -6.60
CA PRO A 11 -11.62 11.78 -5.52
C PRO A 11 -11.00 10.70 -4.64
N LEU A 12 -9.77 10.92 -4.18
CA LEU A 12 -9.04 9.97 -3.34
C LEU A 12 -9.80 9.59 -2.05
N THR A 13 -10.58 10.51 -1.49
CA THR A 13 -11.40 10.23 -0.30
C THR A 13 -12.43 9.14 -0.55
N VAL A 14 -13.15 9.19 -1.68
CA VAL A 14 -14.15 8.17 -2.05
C VAL A 14 -13.48 6.81 -2.26
N LEU A 15 -12.30 6.84 -2.85
CA LEU A 15 -11.46 5.68 -3.06
C LEU A 15 -11.02 5.04 -1.72
N TYR A 16 -10.64 5.82 -0.71
CA TYR A 16 -10.33 5.29 0.62
C TYR A 16 -11.56 4.70 1.34
N TRP A 17 -12.75 5.29 1.19
CA TRP A 17 -13.98 4.66 1.70
C TRP A 17 -14.24 3.29 1.05
N PHE A 18 -13.98 3.17 -0.25
CA PHE A 18 -14.06 1.90 -0.94
C PHE A 18 -12.99 0.90 -0.45
N SER A 19 -11.78 1.38 -0.17
CA SER A 19 -10.71 0.57 0.45
C SER A 19 -11.14 0.00 1.81
N ASP A 20 -11.75 0.82 2.67
CA ASP A 20 -12.26 0.39 3.97
C ASP A 20 -13.32 -0.70 3.84
N PHE A 21 -14.22 -0.57 2.87
CA PHE A 21 -15.20 -1.58 2.54
C PHE A 21 -14.54 -2.89 2.05
N LEU A 22 -13.57 -2.79 1.14
CA LEU A 22 -12.80 -3.96 0.66
C LEU A 22 -12.05 -4.65 1.80
N PHE A 23 -11.45 -3.87 2.71
CA PHE A 23 -10.77 -4.41 3.88
C PHE A 23 -11.73 -5.27 4.72
N VAL A 24 -12.96 -4.81 4.95
CA VAL A 24 -13.93 -5.59 5.72
C VAL A 24 -14.26 -6.90 5.02
N LEU A 25 -14.49 -6.87 3.71
CA LEU A 25 -14.77 -8.06 2.92
C LEU A 25 -13.59 -9.05 2.94
N ILE A 26 -12.38 -8.58 2.64
CA ILE A 26 -11.18 -9.40 2.51
C ILE A 26 -10.78 -10.00 3.86
N TYR A 27 -10.79 -9.20 4.93
CA TYR A 27 -10.30 -9.62 6.24
C TYR A 27 -11.35 -10.40 7.05
N TYR A 28 -12.60 -9.94 7.08
CA TYR A 28 -13.64 -10.54 7.94
C TYR A 28 -14.56 -11.52 7.22
N VAL A 29 -14.93 -11.26 5.95
CA VAL A 29 -15.90 -12.10 5.24
C VAL A 29 -15.20 -13.28 4.56
N PHE A 30 -14.17 -13.02 3.76
CA PHE A 30 -13.48 -14.06 2.99
C PHE A 30 -12.28 -14.66 3.72
N GLY A 31 -11.68 -13.93 4.67
CA GLY A 31 -10.46 -14.38 5.36
C GLY A 31 -9.29 -14.64 4.41
N TYR A 32 -9.19 -13.88 3.31
CA TYR A 32 -8.31 -14.20 2.19
C TYR A 32 -6.83 -14.24 2.61
N ARG A 33 -6.17 -15.39 2.38
CA ARG A 33 -4.74 -15.64 2.65
C ARG A 33 -4.27 -15.26 4.06
N LYS A 34 -5.17 -15.20 5.04
CA LYS A 34 -4.85 -14.79 6.41
C LYS A 34 -3.78 -15.69 7.04
N GLN A 35 -3.86 -17.00 6.83
CA GLN A 35 -2.89 -17.97 7.35
C GLN A 35 -1.47 -17.76 6.78
N VAL A 36 -1.36 -17.46 5.48
CA VAL A 36 -0.06 -17.20 4.83
C VAL A 36 0.56 -15.93 5.40
N VAL A 37 -0.23 -14.88 5.57
CA VAL A 37 0.24 -13.62 6.17
C VAL A 37 0.71 -13.85 7.60
N LEU A 38 -0.06 -14.57 8.41
CA LEU A 38 0.33 -14.87 9.79
C LEU A 38 1.57 -15.78 9.86
N GLY A 39 1.69 -16.77 8.97
CA GLY A 39 2.90 -17.60 8.87
C GLY A 39 4.14 -16.79 8.51
N ASN A 40 4.03 -15.87 7.56
CA ASN A 40 5.12 -14.95 7.21
C ASN A 40 5.49 -14.03 8.39
N LEU A 41 4.50 -13.50 9.11
CA LEU A 41 4.75 -12.67 10.29
C LEU A 41 5.37 -13.47 11.44
N ALA A 42 5.00 -14.74 11.61
CA ALA A 42 5.61 -15.61 12.60
C ALA A 42 7.08 -15.91 12.28
N ALA A 43 7.42 -16.10 11.01
CA ALA A 43 8.79 -16.29 10.56
C ALA A 43 9.63 -15.00 10.62
N ALA A 44 9.04 -13.85 10.26
CA ALA A 44 9.74 -12.57 10.21
C ALA A 44 9.88 -11.90 11.59
N PHE A 45 8.93 -12.13 12.50
CA PHE A 45 8.89 -11.55 13.84
C PHE A 45 8.71 -12.63 14.91
N PRO A 46 9.68 -13.58 15.04
CA PRO A 46 9.59 -14.69 15.99
C PRO A 46 9.48 -14.22 17.46
N GLU A 47 9.99 -13.03 17.78
CA GLU A 47 9.97 -12.40 19.10
C GLU A 47 8.60 -11.84 19.52
N LYS A 48 7.68 -11.64 18.57
CA LYS A 48 6.35 -11.08 18.84
C LYS A 48 5.34 -12.13 19.25
N SER A 49 4.44 -11.76 20.15
CA SER A 49 3.30 -12.60 20.51
C SER A 49 2.33 -12.76 19.34
N GLU A 50 1.51 -13.82 19.39
CA GLU A 50 0.47 -14.06 18.38
C GLU A 50 -0.51 -12.88 18.26
N ALA A 51 -0.89 -12.25 19.38
CA ALA A 51 -1.78 -11.10 19.40
C ALA A 51 -1.18 -9.88 18.67
N GLU A 52 0.11 -9.62 18.87
CA GLU A 52 0.82 -8.55 18.15
C GLU A 52 0.90 -8.85 16.66
N ARG A 53 1.22 -10.09 16.28
CA ARG A 53 1.25 -10.50 14.86
C ARG A 53 -0.12 -10.36 14.21
N GLN A 54 -1.20 -10.70 14.91
CA GLN A 54 -2.56 -10.46 14.40
C GLN A 54 -2.90 -8.97 14.25
N ALA A 55 -2.45 -8.13 15.18
CA ALA A 55 -2.61 -6.69 15.04
C ALA A 55 -1.85 -6.14 13.82
N ILE A 56 -0.63 -6.63 13.58
CA ILE A 56 0.17 -6.30 12.39
C ILE A 56 -0.53 -6.81 11.13
N ALA A 57 -1.02 -8.05 11.11
CA ALA A 57 -1.75 -8.60 9.98
C ALA A 57 -2.98 -7.75 9.62
N LYS A 58 -3.76 -7.31 10.62
CA LYS A 58 -4.91 -6.44 10.39
C LYS A 58 -4.51 -5.10 9.75
N LYS A 59 -3.41 -4.48 10.24
CA LYS A 59 -2.86 -3.26 9.64
C LYS A 59 -2.36 -3.50 8.22
N PHE A 60 -1.70 -4.63 7.98
CA PHE A 60 -1.25 -5.06 6.66
C PHE A 60 -2.42 -5.17 5.67
N PHE A 61 -3.52 -5.84 6.04
CA PHE A 61 -4.67 -5.99 5.15
C PHE A 61 -5.36 -4.67 4.82
N ARG A 62 -5.42 -3.73 5.78
CA ARG A 62 -5.93 -2.39 5.53
C ARG A 62 -5.05 -1.64 4.52
N ASN A 63 -3.74 -1.60 4.80
CA ASN A 63 -2.77 -0.98 3.91
C ASN A 63 -2.72 -1.65 2.52
N PHE A 64 -2.95 -2.96 2.46
CA PHE A 64 -3.03 -3.70 1.19
C PHE A 64 -4.22 -3.24 0.35
N CYS A 65 -5.39 -3.03 0.96
CA CYS A 65 -6.55 -2.49 0.25
C CYS A 65 -6.30 -1.04 -0.20
N ASP A 66 -5.65 -0.23 0.65
CA ASP A 66 -5.29 1.15 0.31
C ASP A 66 -4.36 1.17 -0.90
N LEU A 67 -3.33 0.32 -0.90
CA LEU A 67 -2.38 0.19 -2.01
C LEU A 67 -3.05 -0.24 -3.31
N MET A 68 -4.03 -1.16 -3.26
CA MET A 68 -4.78 -1.56 -4.47
C MET A 68 -5.53 -0.37 -5.07
N VAL A 69 -6.19 0.41 -4.23
CA VAL A 69 -6.96 1.57 -4.65
C VAL A 69 -6.05 2.71 -5.13
N GLU A 70 -4.93 2.95 -4.45
CA GLU A 70 -3.90 3.90 -4.87
C GLU A 70 -3.27 3.50 -6.21
N THR A 71 -3.06 2.21 -6.45
CA THR A 71 -2.61 1.69 -7.74
C THR A 71 -3.60 2.03 -8.84
N VAL A 72 -4.91 1.88 -8.61
CA VAL A 72 -5.94 2.32 -9.56
C VAL A 72 -5.89 3.83 -9.76
N LYS A 73 -5.71 4.61 -8.69
CA LYS A 73 -5.59 6.07 -8.79
C LYS A 73 -4.36 6.51 -9.59
N SER A 74 -3.25 5.78 -9.50
CA SER A 74 -1.99 6.07 -10.17
C SER A 74 -2.13 6.23 -11.69
N LEU A 75 -3.14 5.59 -12.29
CA LEU A 75 -3.44 5.67 -13.73
C LEU A 75 -3.87 7.06 -14.20
N THR A 76 -4.35 7.92 -13.29
CA THR A 76 -4.90 9.25 -13.65
C THR A 76 -4.48 10.37 -12.70
N ILE A 77 -3.68 10.07 -11.68
CA ILE A 77 -3.19 11.08 -10.75
C ILE A 77 -2.20 12.02 -11.45
N SER A 78 -2.29 13.31 -11.17
CA SER A 78 -1.38 14.30 -11.73
C SER A 78 -0.04 14.34 -10.97
N ARG A 79 1.03 14.78 -11.64
CA ARG A 79 2.37 14.91 -11.01
C ARG A 79 2.34 15.88 -9.84
N GLU A 80 1.60 16.98 -9.95
CA GLU A 80 1.46 18.00 -8.90
C GLU A 80 0.72 17.43 -7.67
N SER A 81 -0.22 16.50 -7.90
CA SER A 81 -0.95 15.83 -6.83
C SER A 81 -0.08 14.82 -6.09
N ILE A 82 0.81 14.12 -6.80
CA ILE A 82 1.84 13.26 -6.18
C ILE A 82 2.84 14.12 -5.40
N ALA A 83 3.38 15.17 -6.01
CA ALA A 83 4.39 16.04 -5.41
C ALA A 83 3.92 16.71 -4.10
N ARG A 84 2.62 17.02 -4.00
CA ARG A 84 2.03 17.56 -2.76
C ARG A 84 1.90 16.55 -1.61
N ARG A 85 1.92 15.25 -1.93
CA ARG A 85 1.68 14.17 -0.96
C ARG A 85 2.94 13.38 -0.63
N MET A 86 3.92 13.39 -1.53
CA MET A 86 5.16 12.65 -1.40
C MET A 86 6.26 13.55 -0.86
N LYS A 87 6.87 13.15 0.24
CA LYS A 87 8.10 13.76 0.76
C LYS A 87 9.26 12.82 0.48
N LEU A 88 10.27 13.31 -0.24
CA LEU A 88 11.51 12.57 -0.47
C LEU A 88 12.46 12.84 0.69
N GLU A 89 12.63 11.86 1.56
CA GLU A 89 13.65 11.89 2.61
C GLU A 89 15.00 11.43 2.02
N ASN A 90 16.10 12.05 2.46
CA ASN A 90 17.48 11.76 2.05
C ASN A 90 17.73 11.81 0.52
N SER A 91 17.10 12.76 -0.17
CA SER A 91 17.22 12.91 -1.64
C SER A 91 18.66 13.14 -2.11
N GLU A 92 19.53 13.69 -1.25
CA GLU A 92 20.95 13.94 -1.51
C GLU A 92 21.73 12.67 -1.79
N VAL A 93 21.39 11.55 -1.16
CA VAL A 93 22.03 10.25 -1.43
C VAL A 93 21.76 9.84 -2.87
N LEU A 94 20.50 9.94 -3.30
CA LEU A 94 20.10 9.63 -4.67
C LEU A 94 20.80 10.55 -5.67
N HIS A 95 20.84 11.86 -5.42
CA HIS A 95 21.54 12.82 -6.26
C HIS A 95 23.04 12.50 -6.38
N SER A 96 23.69 12.10 -5.27
CA SER A 96 25.12 11.75 -5.26
C SER A 96 25.42 10.48 -6.07
N LEU A 97 24.54 9.48 -6.04
CA LEU A 97 24.69 8.22 -6.78
C LEU A 97 24.50 8.43 -8.28
N ILE A 98 23.50 9.24 -8.64
CA ILE A 98 23.25 9.64 -10.04
C ILE A 98 24.46 10.40 -10.60
N HIS A 99 25.02 11.34 -9.83
CA HIS A 99 26.20 12.11 -10.24
C HIS A 99 27.44 11.21 -10.44
N GLN A 100 27.58 10.14 -9.65
CA GLN A 100 28.67 9.18 -9.79
C GLN A 100 28.50 8.19 -10.96
N LYS A 101 27.45 8.32 -11.79
CA LYS A 101 27.06 7.34 -12.84
C LYS A 101 26.95 5.90 -12.31
N LYS A 102 26.73 5.73 -11.00
CA LYS A 102 26.52 4.42 -10.41
C LYS A 102 25.09 3.99 -10.67
N ARG A 103 24.93 2.72 -11.06
CA ARG A 103 23.61 2.13 -11.28
C ARG A 103 22.88 2.09 -9.94
N CYS A 104 21.73 2.77 -9.85
CA CYS A 104 20.83 2.63 -8.72
C CYS A 104 19.96 1.39 -8.98
N LEU A 105 20.06 0.36 -8.15
CA LEU A 105 19.25 -0.87 -8.14
C LEU A 105 18.77 -1.14 -6.73
#